data_AF-A0A1G6ASS0-F1
#
_entry.id   AF-A0A1G6ASS0-F1
#
_cell.length_a   1.000
_cell.length_b   1.000
_cell.length_c   1.000
_cell.angle_alpha   90.00
_cell.angle_beta   90.00
_cell.angle_gamma   90.00
#
_symmetry.space_group_name_H-M   'P 1'
#
loop_
_entity.id
_entity.type
_entity.pdbx_description
1 polymer ?
#
loop_
_entity_poly.entity_id
_entity_poly.type
_entity_poly.pdbx_seq_one_letter_code
_entity_poly.pdbx_strand_id
1 'polypeptide(L)'
;MTAQQLKNSILQMAVQGKLVPQDPNDEPASVLLQRIIAEKQELIKAGKIQKDKNASEIFRGASRNLPYAYYEQIGKEIRDISDEIPFDIPDSWEWCRLKNIVNAVSARRVHQSDWKTSGIPFYRAREIAKLAEDGIVENELFISRELFDDYSKSGVPTSGDLMVTAVGTLGKTYIVKDTDEFYYKDASVICLENYGKISPEYLKYLIMSPYMETTIKDNSSGTTVGTITLVRANEYLFPIPPLPEQYRIVAKIEELLPYIEKYDTAETKLSALNTTFPETLKKSILQEAVQGKLVPQDPDDEPASVLLERIRAEKQALIKAGKIKKDKHESVIVTRDKIPYEIIDGKERYIADEVPFELPESWCWCRLGDILLKLTDGTHSTPKYTEKGVPFISVKDVSAGKLDFSNCKHISEKEHTELYERCNPEFGDILLTKVGTTGIPVIVDTDKQFSLFVSVALLKFNQELLYNKYLLYMINSPLVQKQATENTKGVGNKNWVMRDIANTLIAIPPLAEQHRIVAKIEELLPVISTISK
;
A
#
# COMPACT_ATOMS: atom_id res chain seq x y z
N MET A 1 -18.07 0.44 -4.68
CA MET A 1 -18.28 0.76 -3.26
C MET A 1 -17.44 -0.21 -2.45
N THR A 2 -16.52 0.27 -1.63
CA THR A 2 -15.63 -0.60 -0.83
C THR A 2 -16.37 -1.22 0.36
N ALA A 3 -15.81 -2.25 0.98
CA ALA A 3 -16.40 -2.84 2.18
C ALA A 3 -16.54 -1.84 3.33
N GLN A 4 -15.56 -0.97 3.52
CA GLN A 4 -15.65 0.13 4.49
C GLN A 4 -16.77 1.12 4.17
N GLN A 5 -16.98 1.46 2.88
CA GLN A 5 -18.09 2.34 2.47
C GLN A 5 -19.45 1.68 2.75
N LEU A 6 -19.58 0.37 2.50
CA LEU A 6 -20.79 -0.38 2.83
C LEU A 6 -21.07 -0.39 4.34
N LYS A 7 -20.04 -0.66 5.16
CA LYS A 7 -20.14 -0.59 6.63
C LYS A 7 -20.63 0.78 7.09
N ASN A 8 -20.02 1.84 6.57
CA ASN A 8 -20.40 3.22 6.88
C ASN A 8 -21.85 3.50 6.50
N SER A 9 -22.31 3.04 5.33
CA SER A 9 -23.69 3.19 4.90
C SER A 9 -24.67 2.47 5.85
N ILE A 10 -24.34 1.26 6.29
CA ILE A 10 -25.18 0.49 7.22
C ILE A 10 -25.29 1.22 8.57
N LEU A 11 -24.17 1.68 9.13
CA LEU A 11 -24.17 2.42 10.39
C LEU A 11 -24.91 3.77 10.27
N GLN A 12 -24.80 4.45 9.12
CA GLN A 12 -25.55 5.68 8.88
C GLN A 12 -27.06 5.42 8.79
N MET A 13 -27.49 4.33 8.14
CA MET A 13 -28.90 3.94 8.10
C MET A 13 -29.42 3.53 9.49
N ALA A 14 -28.57 2.92 10.31
CA ALA A 14 -28.90 2.54 11.68
C ALA A 14 -29.28 3.76 12.52
N VAL A 15 -28.44 4.80 12.54
CA VAL A 15 -28.68 6.02 13.35
C VAL A 15 -29.79 6.92 12.79
N GLN A 16 -30.25 6.67 11.57
CA GLN A 16 -31.38 7.36 10.93
C GLN A 16 -32.73 6.63 11.11
N GLY A 17 -32.75 5.48 11.79
CA GLY A 17 -33.97 4.66 11.91
C GLY A 17 -34.44 4.02 10.59
N LYS A 18 -33.51 3.82 9.65
CA LYS A 18 -33.78 3.26 8.30
C LYS A 18 -33.27 1.84 8.12
N LEU A 19 -32.54 1.29 9.08
CA LEU A 19 -31.95 -0.05 8.97
C LEU A 19 -32.98 -1.17 9.25
N VAL A 20 -33.94 -0.91 10.14
CA VAL A 20 -34.98 -1.88 10.53
C VAL A 20 -36.37 -1.23 10.46
N PRO A 21 -37.46 -2.02 10.28
CA PRO A 21 -38.82 -1.49 10.31
C PRO A 21 -39.21 -0.91 11.67
N GLN A 22 -39.90 0.22 11.67
CA GLN A 22 -40.52 0.81 12.87
C GLN A 22 -41.66 -0.09 13.37
N ASP A 23 -41.80 -0.26 14.69
CA ASP A 23 -42.92 -0.98 15.31
C ASP A 23 -43.82 0.01 16.06
N PRO A 24 -45.08 0.23 15.65
CA PRO A 24 -45.98 1.17 16.32
C PRO A 24 -46.38 0.73 17.74
N ASN A 25 -46.10 -0.51 18.14
CA ASN A 25 -46.35 -1.00 19.50
C ASN A 25 -45.17 -0.77 20.45
N ASP A 26 -44.01 -0.37 19.93
CA ASP A 26 -42.87 -0.04 20.78
C ASP A 26 -43.18 1.21 21.62
N GLU A 27 -42.77 1.16 22.88
CA GLU A 27 -42.83 2.33 23.76
C GLU A 27 -41.93 3.43 23.16
N PRO A 28 -42.46 4.64 22.90
CA PRO A 28 -41.70 5.68 22.22
C PRO A 28 -40.50 6.14 23.05
N ALA A 29 -39.45 6.60 22.37
CA ALA A 29 -38.21 7.04 23.01
C ALA A 29 -38.41 8.16 24.03
N SER A 30 -39.44 8.99 23.88
CA SER A 30 -39.82 10.03 24.84
C SER A 30 -40.11 9.47 26.23
N VAL A 31 -40.75 8.30 26.33
CA VAL A 31 -41.04 7.64 27.62
C VAL A 31 -39.76 7.05 28.23
N LEU A 32 -38.88 6.50 27.39
CA LEU A 32 -37.55 6.05 27.82
C LEU A 32 -36.74 7.22 28.40
N LEU A 33 -36.68 8.36 27.70
CA LEU A 33 -35.97 9.55 28.15
C LEU A 33 -36.53 10.10 29.48
N GLN A 34 -37.85 10.08 29.68
CA GLN A 34 -38.46 10.46 30.97
C GLN A 34 -37.95 9.59 32.14
N ARG A 35 -37.80 8.27 31.93
CA ARG A 35 -37.22 7.37 32.94
C ARG A 35 -35.76 7.69 33.22
N ILE A 36 -34.99 7.97 32.17
CA ILE A 36 -33.57 8.34 32.28
C ILE A 36 -33.41 9.66 33.06
N ILE A 37 -34.27 10.65 32.80
CA ILE A 37 -34.29 11.92 33.54
C ILE A 37 -34.58 11.67 35.03
N ALA A 38 -35.57 10.84 35.36
CA ALA A 38 -35.89 10.49 36.73
C ALA A 38 -34.73 9.79 37.45
N GLU A 39 -34.09 8.81 36.79
CA GLU A 39 -32.91 8.11 37.32
C GLU A 39 -31.74 9.08 37.55
N LYS A 40 -31.47 9.97 36.59
CA LYS A 40 -30.44 11.02 36.74
C LYS A 40 -30.70 11.88 37.97
N GLN A 41 -31.94 12.26 38.23
CA GLN A 41 -32.29 13.05 39.42
C GLN A 41 -32.02 12.30 40.72
N GLU A 42 -32.34 11.01 40.80
CA GLU A 42 -32.04 10.18 41.97
C GLU A 42 -30.53 10.01 42.19
N LEU A 43 -29.76 9.81 41.12
CA LEU A 43 -28.30 9.73 41.19
C LEU A 43 -27.66 11.06 41.63
N ILE A 44 -28.23 12.20 41.21
CA ILE A 44 -27.82 13.53 41.69
C ILE A 44 -28.14 13.70 43.18
N LYS A 45 -29.35 13.31 43.62
CA LYS A 45 -29.73 13.35 45.05
C LYS A 45 -28.83 12.47 45.92
N ALA A 46 -28.43 11.31 45.39
CA ALA A 46 -27.51 10.39 46.04
C ALA A 46 -26.04 10.85 46.00
N GLY A 47 -25.73 11.97 45.32
CA GLY A 47 -24.37 12.49 45.19
C GLY A 47 -23.45 11.67 44.28
N LYS A 48 -24.01 10.73 43.49
CA LYS A 48 -23.25 9.89 42.55
C LYS A 48 -22.92 10.62 41.24
N ILE A 49 -23.80 11.53 40.82
CA ILE A 49 -23.61 12.38 39.63
C ILE A 49 -23.67 13.84 40.05
N GLN A 50 -22.80 14.68 39.47
CA GLN A 50 -22.84 16.12 39.72
C GLN A 50 -24.08 16.75 39.07
N LYS A 51 -24.68 17.72 39.77
CA LYS A 51 -25.81 18.47 39.21
C LYS A 51 -25.37 19.28 38.00
N ASP A 52 -26.01 19.01 36.87
CA ASP A 52 -25.86 19.81 35.66
C ASP A 52 -26.48 21.19 35.87
N LYS A 53 -25.69 22.25 35.61
CA LYS A 53 -26.17 23.65 35.70
C LYS A 53 -27.07 24.02 34.52
N ASN A 54 -26.92 23.32 33.39
CA ASN A 54 -27.60 23.59 32.13
C ASN A 54 -28.32 22.33 31.62
N ALA A 55 -29.07 21.67 32.49
CA ALA A 55 -29.92 20.55 32.10
C ALA A 55 -30.87 21.01 30.99
N SER A 56 -30.88 20.26 29.89
CA SER A 56 -31.65 20.59 28.69
C SER A 56 -32.55 19.44 28.27
N GLU A 57 -33.67 19.74 27.63
CA GLU A 57 -34.57 18.77 27.01
C GLU A 57 -34.84 19.20 25.58
N ILE A 58 -34.74 18.27 24.64
CA ILE A 58 -35.03 18.50 23.23
C ILE A 58 -36.41 17.92 22.92
N PHE A 59 -37.25 18.69 22.23
CA PHE A 59 -38.59 18.26 21.84
C PHE A 59 -38.97 18.86 20.48
N ARG A 60 -39.98 18.25 19.84
CA ARG A 60 -40.53 18.71 18.57
C ARG A 60 -41.67 19.72 18.80
N GLY A 61 -41.70 20.78 18.00
CA GLY A 61 -42.78 21.78 18.02
C GLY A 61 -43.05 22.38 16.64
N ALA A 62 -44.17 23.08 16.49
CA ALA A 62 -44.49 23.81 15.27
C ALA A 62 -43.78 25.18 15.25
N SER A 63 -43.03 25.48 14.18
CA SER A 63 -42.47 26.81 13.92
C SER A 63 -43.31 27.56 12.88
N ARG A 64 -43.15 28.89 12.78
CA ARG A 64 -43.89 29.72 11.81
C ARG A 64 -43.69 29.28 10.35
N ASN A 65 -42.60 28.57 10.04
CA ASN A 65 -42.19 28.22 8.67
C ASN A 65 -41.92 26.72 8.43
N LEU A 66 -41.99 25.86 9.46
CA LEU A 66 -41.74 24.41 9.34
C LEU A 66 -42.77 23.62 10.16
N PRO A 67 -43.35 22.53 9.60
CA PRO A 67 -44.31 21.69 10.32
C PRO A 67 -43.67 20.91 11.48
N TYR A 68 -42.34 20.71 11.45
CA TYR A 68 -41.56 20.08 12.51
C TYR A 68 -40.27 20.88 12.72
N ALA A 69 -40.19 21.64 13.81
CA ALA A 69 -38.96 22.29 14.28
C ALA A 69 -38.51 21.62 15.59
N TYR A 70 -37.21 21.65 15.85
CA TYR A 70 -36.62 21.10 17.06
C TYR A 70 -36.25 22.23 18.01
N TYR A 71 -36.71 22.10 19.25
CA TYR A 71 -36.47 23.07 20.31
C TYR A 71 -35.71 22.42 21.45
N GLU A 72 -34.78 23.17 22.03
CA GLU A 72 -34.07 22.80 23.25
C GLU A 72 -34.47 23.75 24.38
N GLN A 73 -35.03 23.21 25.45
CA GLN A 73 -35.36 23.97 26.65
C GLN A 73 -34.24 23.86 27.67
N ILE A 74 -33.71 25.01 28.12
CA ILE A 74 -32.71 25.11 29.19
C ILE A 74 -33.32 25.99 30.30
N GLY A 75 -33.75 25.35 31.39
CA GLY A 75 -34.50 26.05 32.44
C GLY A 75 -35.80 26.66 31.90
N LYS A 76 -35.84 28.00 31.78
CA LYS A 76 -36.99 28.75 31.24
C LYS A 76 -36.80 29.22 29.80
N GLU A 77 -35.60 29.08 29.25
CA GLU A 77 -35.27 29.51 27.90
C GLU A 77 -35.58 28.37 26.92
N ILE A 78 -36.19 28.70 25.79
CA ILE A 78 -36.46 27.76 24.69
C ILE A 78 -35.73 28.29 23.46
N ARG A 79 -34.85 27.46 22.91
CA ARG A 79 -34.02 27.76 21.74
C ARG A 79 -34.44 26.89 20.56
N ASP A 80 -34.58 27.49 19.37
CA ASP A 80 -34.68 26.73 18.12
C ASP A 80 -33.30 26.16 17.76
N ILE A 81 -33.22 24.84 17.64
CA ILE A 81 -32.00 24.10 17.28
C ILE A 81 -32.16 23.33 15.97
N SER A 82 -33.17 23.66 15.16
CA SER A 82 -33.46 22.93 13.91
C SER A 82 -32.27 22.92 12.96
N ASP A 83 -31.48 24.00 12.92
CA ASP A 83 -30.25 24.09 12.12
C ASP A 83 -29.09 23.22 12.64
N GLU A 84 -29.17 22.71 13.88
CA GLU A 84 -28.20 21.76 14.43
C GLU A 84 -28.56 20.29 14.14
N ILE A 85 -29.80 20.02 13.72
CA ILE A 85 -30.28 18.66 13.49
C ILE A 85 -29.73 18.14 12.15
N PRO A 86 -28.92 17.08 12.17
CA PRO A 86 -28.16 16.64 10.99
C PRO A 86 -29.04 15.92 9.95
N PHE A 87 -30.13 15.30 10.38
CA PHE A 87 -31.04 14.51 9.56
C PHE A 87 -32.35 14.22 10.29
N ASP A 88 -33.37 13.85 9.51
CA ASP A 88 -34.67 13.41 10.04
C ASP A 88 -34.57 12.02 10.69
N ILE A 89 -35.34 11.84 11.76
CA ILE A 89 -35.50 10.59 12.51
C ILE A 89 -36.99 10.20 12.57
N PRO A 90 -37.33 8.91 12.76
CA PRO A 90 -38.72 8.46 12.90
C PRO A 90 -39.47 9.16 14.04
N ASP A 91 -40.79 9.23 13.97
CA ASP A 91 -41.62 9.89 15.00
C ASP A 91 -41.57 9.22 16.38
N SER A 92 -41.23 7.94 16.43
CA SER A 92 -41.01 7.17 17.66
C SER A 92 -39.67 7.49 18.34
N TRP A 93 -38.77 8.20 17.66
CA TRP A 93 -37.42 8.52 18.14
C TRP A 93 -37.34 9.95 18.66
N GLU A 94 -36.35 10.19 19.54
CA GLU A 94 -36.07 11.51 20.07
C GLU A 94 -34.59 11.87 19.92
N TRP A 95 -34.32 13.14 19.64
CA TRP A 95 -32.97 13.68 19.77
C TRP A 95 -32.71 14.03 21.24
N CYS A 96 -31.50 13.77 21.72
CA CYS A 96 -31.06 14.22 23.05
C CYS A 96 -29.58 14.61 23.03
N ARG A 97 -29.14 15.39 24.01
CA ARG A 97 -27.72 15.64 24.26
C ARG A 97 -27.11 14.47 25.04
N LEU A 98 -25.86 14.09 24.74
CA LEU A 98 -25.15 13.00 25.42
C LEU A 98 -25.22 13.11 26.96
N LYS A 99 -25.06 14.33 27.50
CA LYS A 99 -25.12 14.61 28.95
C LYS A 99 -26.43 14.18 29.63
N ASN A 100 -27.51 13.98 28.86
CA ASN A 100 -28.82 13.61 29.38
C ASN A 100 -29.05 12.09 29.46
N ILE A 101 -28.17 11.29 28.86
CA ILE A 101 -28.32 9.83 28.78
C ILE A 101 -27.17 9.05 29.43
N VAL A 102 -26.00 9.66 29.54
CA VAL A 102 -24.82 9.08 30.20
C VAL A 102 -24.15 10.13 31.09
N ASN A 103 -23.28 9.68 32.01
CA ASN A 103 -22.40 10.56 32.76
C ASN A 103 -20.99 10.46 32.17
N ALA A 104 -20.59 11.47 31.39
CA ALA A 104 -19.28 11.51 30.75
C ALA A 104 -18.22 11.99 31.76
N VAL A 105 -17.26 11.13 32.09
CA VAL A 105 -16.23 11.39 33.10
C VAL A 105 -14.83 11.09 32.59
N SER A 106 -13.84 11.70 33.24
CA SER A 106 -12.42 11.40 33.07
C SER A 106 -11.87 10.85 34.39
N ALA A 107 -10.93 9.91 34.29
CA ALA A 107 -10.24 9.35 35.45
C ALA A 107 -9.46 10.42 36.23
N ARG A 108 -9.24 10.13 37.52
CA ARG A 108 -8.23 10.81 38.34
C ARG A 108 -6.83 10.53 37.77
N ARG A 109 -5.99 11.56 37.73
CA ARG A 109 -4.67 11.50 37.07
C ARG A 109 -3.72 10.51 37.75
N VAL A 110 -3.28 9.51 37.00
CA VAL A 110 -2.16 8.62 37.36
C VAL A 110 -0.87 9.19 36.76
N HIS A 111 0.17 9.32 37.60
CA HIS A 111 1.47 9.84 37.20
C HIS A 111 2.38 8.70 36.69
N GLN A 112 3.39 9.06 35.89
CA GLN A 112 4.32 8.07 35.34
C GLN A 112 5.11 7.33 36.44
N SER A 113 5.36 7.98 37.58
CA SER A 113 5.98 7.38 38.77
C SER A 113 5.16 6.23 39.36
N ASP A 114 3.86 6.20 39.10
CA ASP A 114 2.93 5.20 39.63
C ASP A 114 2.88 3.94 38.76
N TRP A 115 3.46 4.00 37.56
CA TRP A 115 3.42 2.89 36.61
C TRP A 115 4.23 1.70 37.12
N LYS A 116 3.63 0.52 36.97
CA LYS A 116 4.18 -0.78 37.32
C LYS A 116 4.19 -1.68 36.09
N THR A 117 4.99 -2.74 36.15
CA THR A 117 5.04 -3.81 35.13
C THR A 117 4.09 -4.97 35.44
N SER A 118 3.40 -4.94 36.59
CA SER A 118 2.36 -5.90 36.99
C SER A 118 1.40 -5.26 37.99
N GLY A 119 0.20 -5.82 38.15
CA GLY A 119 -0.85 -5.30 39.03
C GLY A 119 -2.18 -5.16 38.30
N ILE A 120 -2.88 -4.05 38.54
CA ILE A 120 -4.14 -3.72 37.85
C ILE A 120 -3.82 -3.09 36.50
N PRO A 121 -4.38 -3.60 35.38
CA PRO A 121 -4.17 -3.02 34.07
C PRO A 121 -4.48 -1.52 34.03
N PHE A 122 -3.57 -0.75 33.43
CA PHE A 122 -3.71 0.68 33.24
C PHE A 122 -3.76 1.02 31.75
N TYR A 123 -4.96 1.32 31.25
CA TYR A 123 -5.20 1.53 29.83
C TYR A 123 -5.14 3.00 29.41
N ARG A 124 -4.39 3.27 28.35
CA ARG A 124 -4.40 4.53 27.64
C ARG A 124 -5.27 4.39 26.38
N ALA A 125 -5.37 5.48 25.60
CA ALA A 125 -6.11 5.47 24.33
C ALA A 125 -5.70 4.32 23.39
N ARG A 126 -4.41 3.95 23.34
CA ARG A 126 -3.91 2.84 22.53
C ARG A 126 -4.53 1.51 22.96
N GLU A 127 -4.52 1.22 24.25
CA GLU A 127 -5.03 -0.05 24.76
C GLU A 127 -6.56 -0.15 24.59
N ILE A 128 -7.29 0.95 24.83
CA ILE A 128 -8.74 1.01 24.58
C ILE A 128 -9.06 0.85 23.09
N ALA A 129 -8.30 1.48 22.18
CA ALA A 129 -8.48 1.30 20.75
C ALA A 129 -8.30 -0.16 20.32
N LYS A 130 -7.31 -0.86 20.91
CA LYS A 130 -7.04 -2.26 20.61
C LYS A 130 -8.11 -3.19 21.17
N LEU A 131 -8.57 -2.94 22.38
CA LEU A 131 -9.73 -3.63 22.96
C LEU A 131 -11.01 -3.44 22.12
N ALA A 132 -11.23 -2.25 21.59
CA ALA A 132 -12.39 -1.96 20.73
C ALA A 132 -12.35 -2.74 19.40
N GLU A 133 -11.16 -3.05 18.90
CA GLU A 133 -10.92 -3.75 17.63
C GLU A 133 -10.92 -5.28 17.81
N ASP A 134 -10.13 -5.79 18.75
CA ASP A 134 -9.86 -7.23 18.89
C ASP A 134 -10.58 -7.87 20.08
N GLY A 135 -11.15 -7.05 20.98
CA GLY A 135 -11.71 -7.52 22.25
C GLY A 135 -10.68 -7.96 23.30
N ILE A 136 -9.39 -7.94 22.96
CA ILE A 136 -8.24 -8.28 23.80
C ILE A 136 -7.10 -7.28 23.58
N VAL A 137 -6.22 -7.14 24.56
CA VAL A 137 -5.03 -6.29 24.43
C VAL A 137 -3.86 -6.83 25.27
N GLU A 138 -2.68 -6.88 24.67
CA GLU A 138 -1.44 -7.05 25.42
C GLU A 138 -1.05 -5.72 26.07
N ASN A 139 -0.97 -5.73 27.39
CA ASN A 139 -0.74 -4.53 28.17
C ASN A 139 0.54 -4.63 29.00
N GLU A 140 1.34 -3.57 28.96
CA GLU A 140 2.63 -3.47 29.64
C GLU A 140 2.58 -2.53 30.86
N LEU A 141 1.51 -1.73 30.99
CA LEU A 141 1.38 -0.71 32.03
C LEU A 141 0.33 -1.09 33.05
N PHE A 142 0.74 -1.11 34.30
CA PHE A 142 -0.11 -1.45 35.43
C PHE A 142 -0.03 -0.38 36.52
N ILE A 143 -0.96 -0.41 37.46
CA ILE A 143 -0.89 0.31 38.73
C ILE A 143 -1.01 -0.68 39.89
N SER A 144 -0.59 -0.27 41.09
CA SER A 144 -0.77 -1.09 42.29
C SER A 144 -2.25 -1.23 42.65
N ARG A 145 -2.62 -2.36 43.27
CA ARG A 145 -3.95 -2.58 43.84
C ARG A 145 -4.34 -1.47 44.82
N GLU A 146 -3.42 -1.06 45.69
CA GLU A 146 -3.65 0.01 46.67
C GLU A 146 -4.00 1.36 46.01
N LEU A 147 -3.34 1.71 44.90
CA LEU A 147 -3.66 2.94 44.17
C LEU A 147 -5.02 2.84 43.47
N PHE A 148 -5.32 1.67 42.89
CA PHE A 148 -6.63 1.40 42.29
C PHE A 148 -7.76 1.49 43.32
N ASP A 149 -7.59 0.89 44.50
CA ASP A 149 -8.58 0.91 45.58
C ASP A 149 -8.81 2.34 46.12
N ASP A 150 -7.78 3.20 46.13
CA ASP A 150 -7.98 4.60 46.49
C ASP A 150 -8.70 5.39 45.39
N TYR A 151 -8.28 5.22 44.13
CA TYR A 151 -8.81 6.01 43.02
C TYR A 151 -10.23 5.60 42.64
N SER A 152 -10.57 4.32 42.82
CA SER A 152 -11.90 3.79 42.54
C SER A 152 -13.01 4.38 43.42
N LYS A 153 -12.65 5.00 44.55
CA LYS A 153 -13.59 5.80 45.37
C LYS A 153 -14.17 6.99 44.60
N SER A 154 -13.49 7.45 43.54
CA SER A 154 -13.95 8.53 42.66
C SER A 154 -14.76 8.02 41.46
N GLY A 155 -14.98 6.70 41.37
CA GLY A 155 -15.62 6.04 40.24
C GLY A 155 -14.64 5.20 39.42
N VAL A 156 -15.12 4.05 38.93
CA VAL A 156 -14.45 3.19 37.94
C VAL A 156 -15.47 2.73 36.92
N PRO A 157 -15.04 2.39 35.70
CA PRO A 157 -15.93 1.85 34.69
C PRO A 157 -16.52 0.53 35.18
N THR A 158 -17.82 0.34 34.92
CA THR A 158 -18.58 -0.85 35.24
C THR A 158 -19.18 -1.45 33.98
N SER A 159 -19.66 -2.68 34.07
CA SER A 159 -20.22 -3.40 32.92
C SER A 159 -21.31 -2.61 32.19
N GLY A 160 -21.20 -2.52 30.87
CA GLY A 160 -22.09 -1.73 30.02
C GLY A 160 -21.70 -0.25 29.85
N ASP A 161 -20.69 0.23 30.58
CA ASP A 161 -20.10 1.55 30.33
C ASP A 161 -19.25 1.53 29.05
N LEU A 162 -19.08 2.71 28.44
CA LEU A 162 -18.32 2.86 27.20
C LEU A 162 -17.02 3.62 27.42
N MET A 163 -15.90 2.96 27.11
CA MET A 163 -14.58 3.59 27.07
C MET A 163 -14.32 4.14 25.67
N VAL A 164 -14.19 5.46 25.57
CA VAL A 164 -14.03 6.17 24.28
C VAL A 164 -12.66 6.84 24.20
N THR A 165 -11.94 6.61 23.12
CA THR A 165 -10.66 7.29 22.87
C THR A 165 -10.87 8.77 22.55
N ALA A 166 -10.23 9.63 23.33
CA ALA A 166 -10.41 11.07 23.27
C ALA A 166 -9.19 11.83 22.74
N VAL A 167 -8.04 11.16 22.56
CA VAL A 167 -6.82 11.72 21.97
C VAL A 167 -6.22 10.72 20.97
N GLY A 168 -5.69 11.21 19.85
CA GLY A 168 -5.09 10.37 18.80
C GLY A 168 -6.15 9.88 17.82
N THR A 169 -6.38 8.56 17.75
CA THR A 169 -7.51 8.02 16.97
C THR A 169 -8.78 8.20 17.79
N LEU A 170 -9.63 9.14 17.40
CA LEU A 170 -10.81 9.54 18.17
C LEU A 170 -11.99 8.59 17.97
N GLY A 171 -12.83 8.44 19.00
CA GLY A 171 -14.13 7.76 18.89
C GLY A 171 -14.07 6.23 18.85
N LYS A 172 -12.90 5.60 19.05
CA LYS A 172 -12.81 4.14 19.23
C LYS A 172 -13.44 3.80 20.56
N THR A 173 -14.37 2.85 20.54
CA THR A 173 -15.29 2.61 21.65
C THR A 173 -15.27 1.14 22.07
N TYR A 174 -14.88 0.90 23.32
CA TYR A 174 -14.93 -0.40 23.97
C TYR A 174 -16.07 -0.43 24.99
N ILE A 175 -16.82 -1.54 25.03
CA ILE A 175 -17.87 -1.76 26.02
C ILE A 175 -17.26 -2.57 27.16
N VAL A 176 -17.34 -2.05 28.37
CA VAL A 176 -16.82 -2.70 29.58
C VAL A 176 -17.64 -3.96 29.87
N LYS A 177 -16.96 -5.07 30.15
CA LYS A 177 -17.55 -6.37 30.48
C LYS A 177 -17.57 -6.60 31.99
N ASP A 178 -18.43 -7.50 32.46
CA ASP A 178 -18.50 -7.90 33.89
C ASP A 178 -17.17 -8.44 34.44
N THR A 179 -16.32 -9.01 33.57
CA THR A 179 -15.03 -9.59 33.94
C THR A 179 -13.88 -8.59 33.94
N ASP A 180 -14.13 -7.35 33.51
CA ASP A 180 -13.07 -6.36 33.32
C ASP A 180 -12.71 -5.69 34.65
N GLU A 181 -11.43 -5.68 34.98
CA GLU A 181 -10.87 -4.95 36.12
C GLU A 181 -9.65 -4.16 35.65
N PHE A 182 -9.82 -2.84 35.45
CA PHE A 182 -8.75 -1.96 34.99
C PHE A 182 -8.97 -0.52 35.45
N TYR A 183 -7.92 0.29 35.32
CA TYR A 183 -8.00 1.75 35.43
C TYR A 183 -7.52 2.40 34.13
N TYR A 184 -7.81 3.70 33.93
CA TYR A 184 -7.59 4.35 32.64
C TYR A 184 -6.95 5.73 32.75
N LYS A 185 -6.29 6.16 31.68
CA LYS A 185 -5.53 7.41 31.63
C LYS A 185 -6.45 8.62 31.39
N ASP A 186 -6.38 9.58 32.32
CA ASP A 186 -7.06 10.87 32.23
C ASP A 186 -6.83 11.59 30.89
N ALA A 187 -7.84 12.33 30.44
CA ALA A 187 -7.89 13.11 29.20
C ALA A 187 -7.77 12.32 27.88
N SER A 188 -6.99 11.24 27.82
CA SER A 188 -6.83 10.42 26.61
C SER A 188 -7.98 9.44 26.37
N VAL A 189 -8.72 9.12 27.43
CA VAL A 189 -9.87 8.21 27.43
C VAL A 189 -10.97 8.85 28.26
N ILE A 190 -12.20 8.81 27.72
CA ILE A 190 -13.43 9.22 28.41
C ILE A 190 -14.21 7.95 28.76
N CYS A 191 -14.75 7.89 29.97
CA CYS A 191 -15.74 6.89 30.35
C CYS A 191 -17.13 7.51 30.20
N LEU A 192 -18.02 6.85 29.47
CA LEU A 192 -19.44 7.18 29.42
C LEU A 192 -20.18 6.20 30.32
N GLU A 193 -20.48 6.64 31.55
CA GLU A 193 -21.21 5.82 32.51
C GLU A 193 -22.69 5.74 32.10
N ASN A 194 -23.14 4.54 31.72
CA ASN A 194 -24.42 4.31 31.04
C ASN A 194 -25.58 4.12 32.03
N TYR A 195 -25.81 5.12 32.89
CA TYR A 195 -26.92 5.08 33.85
C TYR A 195 -28.30 5.05 33.17
N GLY A 196 -28.39 5.55 31.92
CA GLY A 196 -29.63 5.55 31.15
C GLY A 196 -30.08 4.16 30.71
N LYS A 197 -29.24 3.13 30.89
CA LYS A 197 -29.52 1.73 30.50
C LYS A 197 -29.93 1.61 29.03
N ILE A 198 -29.36 2.46 28.19
CA ILE A 198 -29.44 2.35 26.73
C ILE A 198 -28.59 1.15 26.31
N SER A 199 -28.92 0.47 25.21
CA SER A 199 -28.06 -0.61 24.70
C SER A 199 -26.62 -0.10 24.50
N PRO A 200 -25.62 -0.67 25.19
CA PRO A 200 -24.22 -0.28 25.03
C PRO A 200 -23.74 -0.48 23.59
N GLU A 201 -24.21 -1.53 22.91
CA GLU A 201 -23.92 -1.84 21.52
C GLU A 201 -24.49 -0.78 20.57
N TYR A 202 -25.73 -0.34 20.81
CA TYR A 202 -26.32 0.75 20.03
C TYR A 202 -25.50 2.04 20.19
N LEU A 203 -25.15 2.43 21.42
CA LEU A 203 -24.30 3.59 21.69
C LEU A 203 -22.93 3.47 21.01
N LYS A 204 -22.31 2.29 21.06
CA LYS A 204 -21.05 2.01 20.37
C LYS A 204 -21.19 2.21 18.86
N TYR A 205 -22.21 1.64 18.22
CA TYR A 205 -22.42 1.78 16.78
C TYR A 205 -22.78 3.20 16.35
N LEU A 206 -23.52 3.94 17.17
CA LEU A 206 -23.80 5.36 16.96
C LEU A 206 -22.51 6.17 17.00
N ILE A 207 -21.65 5.96 18.01
CA ILE A 207 -20.34 6.64 18.10
C ILE A 207 -19.45 6.32 16.90
N MET A 208 -19.53 5.09 16.39
CA MET A 208 -18.79 4.64 15.20
C MET A 208 -19.45 5.02 13.86
N SER A 209 -20.63 5.65 13.88
CA SER A 209 -21.33 6.01 12.65
C SER A 209 -20.64 7.17 11.92
N PRO A 210 -20.78 7.30 10.59
CA PRO A 210 -20.21 8.42 9.84
C PRO A 210 -20.68 9.79 10.35
N TYR A 211 -21.94 9.87 10.78
CA TYR A 211 -22.49 11.05 11.44
C TYR A 211 -21.67 11.47 12.67
N MET A 212 -21.42 10.55 13.59
CA MET A 212 -20.71 10.89 14.82
C MET A 212 -19.21 11.08 14.57
N GLU A 213 -18.62 10.31 13.65
CA GLU A 213 -17.23 10.49 13.23
C GLU A 213 -16.99 11.92 12.67
N THR A 214 -17.90 12.39 11.81
CA THR A 214 -17.86 13.75 11.27
C THR A 214 -18.04 14.78 12.40
N THR A 215 -19.03 14.57 13.27
CA THR A 215 -19.30 15.44 14.42
C THR A 215 -18.08 15.56 15.35
N ILE A 216 -17.41 14.46 15.66
CA ILE A 216 -16.18 14.41 16.46
C ILE A 216 -15.06 15.17 15.76
N LYS A 217 -14.88 14.93 14.45
CA LYS A 217 -13.82 15.56 13.66
C LYS A 217 -13.97 17.07 13.62
N ASP A 218 -15.15 17.57 13.27
CA ASP A 218 -15.43 19.01 13.18
C ASP A 218 -15.24 19.70 14.53
N ASN A 219 -15.67 19.04 15.60
CA ASN A 219 -15.48 19.51 16.98
C ASN A 219 -14.08 19.24 17.56
N SER A 220 -13.10 18.74 16.79
CA SER A 220 -11.74 18.47 17.29
C SER A 220 -10.64 19.31 16.61
N SER A 221 -10.99 20.11 15.60
CA SER A 221 -10.07 20.80 14.67
C SER A 221 -9.28 21.99 15.25
N GLY A 222 -9.38 22.28 16.55
CA GLY A 222 -8.81 23.48 17.18
C GLY A 222 -7.44 23.32 17.86
N THR A 223 -6.83 22.14 17.83
CA THR A 223 -5.58 21.83 18.56
C THR A 223 -4.60 21.04 17.68
N THR A 224 -3.28 21.15 17.95
CA THR A 224 -2.21 20.42 17.22
C THR A 224 -2.40 18.89 17.22
N VAL A 225 -3.11 18.37 18.23
CA VAL A 225 -3.60 16.98 18.31
C VAL A 225 -5.10 17.05 18.56
N GLY A 226 -5.91 16.50 17.65
CA GLY A 226 -7.37 16.48 17.81
C GLY A 226 -7.76 15.81 19.14
N THR A 227 -8.67 16.45 19.88
CA THR A 227 -9.09 15.98 21.22
C THR A 227 -10.61 16.12 21.40
N ILE A 228 -11.26 15.08 21.92
CA ILE A 228 -12.65 15.15 22.41
C ILE A 228 -12.60 15.64 23.85
N THR A 229 -13.13 16.85 24.13
CA THR A 229 -13.26 17.35 25.50
C THR A 229 -14.60 16.92 26.09
N LEU A 230 -14.68 16.75 27.41
CA LEU A 230 -15.95 16.44 28.09
C LEU A 230 -17.03 17.50 27.80
N VAL A 231 -16.63 18.77 27.74
CA VAL A 231 -17.55 19.89 27.40
C VAL A 231 -18.17 19.70 26.02
N ARG A 232 -17.37 19.31 25.01
CA ARG A 232 -17.88 19.08 23.65
C ARG A 232 -18.69 17.79 23.57
N ALA A 233 -18.20 16.71 24.16
CA ALA A 233 -18.88 15.42 24.18
C ALA A 233 -20.29 15.54 24.75
N ASN A 234 -20.45 16.27 25.85
CA ASN A 234 -21.74 16.48 26.52
C ASN A 234 -22.80 17.15 25.64
N GLU A 235 -22.39 17.91 24.62
CA GLU A 235 -23.29 18.62 23.71
C GLU A 235 -23.57 17.86 22.41
N TYR A 236 -22.96 16.69 22.19
CA TYR A 236 -23.25 15.88 21.01
C TYR A 236 -24.70 15.40 21.01
N LEU A 237 -25.33 15.50 19.83
CA LEU A 237 -26.69 15.06 19.59
C LEU A 237 -26.72 13.56 19.32
N PHE A 238 -27.57 12.84 20.03
CA PHE A 238 -27.76 11.41 19.92
C PHE A 238 -29.22 11.13 19.54
N PRO A 239 -29.49 10.45 18.41
CA PRO A 239 -30.83 10.00 18.08
C PRO A 239 -31.11 8.72 18.87
N ILE A 240 -32.15 8.76 19.72
CA ILE A 240 -32.50 7.67 20.62
C ILE A 240 -33.77 6.98 20.12
N PRO A 241 -33.70 5.69 19.73
CA PRO A 241 -34.86 4.87 19.43
C PRO A 241 -35.54 4.36 20.70
N PRO A 242 -36.78 3.84 20.58
CA PRO A 242 -37.34 2.88 21.53
C PRO A 242 -36.33 1.78 21.92
N LEU A 243 -36.32 1.38 23.18
CA LEU A 243 -35.38 0.36 23.66
C LEU A 243 -35.48 -0.98 22.89
N PRO A 244 -36.68 -1.52 22.58
CA PRO A 244 -36.78 -2.72 21.75
C PRO A 244 -36.17 -2.54 20.35
N GLU A 245 -36.33 -1.36 19.75
CA GLU A 245 -35.76 -1.05 18.44
C GLU A 245 -34.23 -0.96 18.48
N GLN A 246 -33.63 -0.42 19.55
CA GLN A 246 -32.17 -0.44 19.74
C GLN A 246 -31.60 -1.86 19.60
N TYR A 247 -32.24 -2.85 20.25
CA TYR A 247 -31.82 -4.26 20.14
C TYR A 247 -32.02 -4.81 18.73
N ARG A 248 -33.12 -4.46 18.04
CA ARG A 248 -33.35 -4.86 16.65
C ARG A 248 -32.31 -4.30 15.69
N ILE A 249 -31.91 -3.04 15.87
CA ILE A 249 -30.84 -2.39 15.11
C ILE A 249 -29.51 -3.12 15.33
N VAL A 250 -29.14 -3.34 16.59
CA VAL A 250 -27.89 -4.04 16.96
C VAL A 250 -27.85 -5.43 16.34
N ALA A 251 -28.90 -6.22 16.52
CA ALA A 251 -29.01 -7.55 15.94
C ALA A 251 -28.84 -7.53 14.42
N LYS A 252 -29.40 -6.51 13.73
CA LYS A 252 -29.26 -6.39 12.28
C LYS A 252 -27.85 -6.00 11.84
N ILE A 253 -27.17 -5.12 12.58
CA ILE A 253 -25.77 -4.77 12.32
C ILE A 253 -24.89 -6.02 12.49
N GLU A 254 -25.04 -6.73 13.59
CA GLU A 254 -24.27 -7.95 13.90
C GLU A 254 -24.51 -9.07 12.88
N GLU A 255 -25.75 -9.21 12.37
CA GLU A 255 -26.06 -10.13 11.26
C GLU A 255 -25.26 -9.77 9.99
N LEU A 256 -25.09 -8.47 9.69
CA LEU A 256 -24.46 -7.99 8.46
C LEU A 256 -22.93 -7.96 8.51
N LEU A 257 -22.33 -7.80 9.70
CA LEU A 257 -20.87 -7.68 9.87
C LEU A 257 -20.06 -8.81 9.21
N PRO A 258 -20.39 -10.11 9.38
CA PRO A 258 -19.64 -11.20 8.74
C PRO A 258 -19.65 -11.14 7.20
N TYR A 259 -20.74 -10.65 6.61
CA TYR A 259 -20.82 -10.49 5.15
C TYR A 259 -19.94 -9.34 4.66
N ILE A 260 -19.82 -8.27 5.43
CA ILE A 260 -18.92 -7.14 5.14
C ILE A 260 -17.47 -7.61 5.20
N GLU A 261 -17.09 -8.38 6.22
CA GLU A 261 -15.72 -8.93 6.35
C GLU A 261 -15.38 -9.88 5.19
N LYS A 262 -16.33 -10.73 4.78
CA LYS A 262 -16.18 -11.59 3.61
C LYS A 262 -15.99 -10.77 2.33
N TYR A 263 -16.74 -9.68 2.18
CA TYR A 263 -16.61 -8.77 1.04
C TYR A 263 -15.26 -8.05 1.02
N ASP A 264 -14.80 -7.54 2.17
CA ASP A 264 -13.48 -6.89 2.34
C ASP A 264 -12.33 -7.83 1.93
N THR A 265 -12.41 -9.09 2.36
CA THR A 265 -11.43 -10.12 1.99
C THR A 265 -11.41 -10.36 0.47
N ALA A 266 -12.58 -10.42 -0.17
CA ALA A 266 -12.69 -10.65 -1.61
C ALA A 266 -12.18 -9.44 -2.42
N GLU A 267 -12.54 -8.22 -1.99
CA GLU A 267 -12.08 -6.97 -2.60
C GLU A 267 -10.56 -6.83 -2.51
N THR A 268 -9.96 -7.11 -1.34
CA THR A 268 -8.51 -7.07 -1.14
C THR A 268 -7.78 -8.07 -2.04
N LYS A 269 -8.30 -9.31 -2.15
CA LYS A 269 -7.73 -10.34 -3.05
C LYS A 269 -7.81 -9.93 -4.51
N LEU A 270 -8.94 -9.37 -4.96
CA LEU A 270 -9.11 -8.90 -6.33
C LEU A 270 -8.15 -7.76 -6.65
N SER A 271 -8.00 -6.79 -5.74
CA SER A 271 -7.06 -5.68 -5.89
C SER A 271 -5.61 -6.16 -5.99
N ALA A 272 -5.20 -7.09 -5.11
CA ALA A 272 -3.87 -7.71 -5.15
C ALA A 272 -3.65 -8.49 -6.46
N LEU A 273 -4.65 -9.21 -6.96
CA LEU A 273 -4.56 -9.93 -8.22
C LEU A 273 -4.41 -8.97 -9.41
N ASN A 274 -5.27 -7.94 -9.50
CA ASN A 274 -5.23 -6.97 -10.59
C ASN A 274 -3.92 -6.17 -10.64
N THR A 275 -3.31 -5.91 -9.49
CA THR A 275 -2.03 -5.20 -9.42
C THR A 275 -0.83 -6.08 -9.78
N THR A 276 -0.88 -7.39 -9.48
CA THR A 276 0.28 -8.29 -9.66
C THR A 276 0.22 -9.12 -10.95
N PHE A 277 -0.98 -9.45 -11.43
CA PHE A 277 -1.19 -10.29 -12.61
C PHE A 277 -0.53 -9.74 -13.89
N PRO A 278 -0.64 -8.44 -14.23
CA PRO A 278 -0.04 -7.90 -15.45
C PRO A 278 1.48 -8.11 -15.52
N GLU A 279 2.19 -7.83 -14.40
CA GLU A 279 3.63 -8.01 -14.33
C GLU A 279 4.04 -9.48 -14.34
N THR A 280 3.28 -10.35 -13.68
CA THR A 280 3.51 -11.81 -13.74
C THR A 280 3.31 -12.35 -15.14
N LEU A 281 2.25 -11.94 -15.84
CA LEU A 281 1.96 -12.37 -17.21
C LEU A 281 3.05 -11.88 -18.17
N LYS A 282 3.48 -10.62 -18.06
CA LYS A 282 4.60 -10.07 -18.83
C LYS A 282 5.88 -10.90 -18.65
N LYS A 283 6.23 -11.23 -17.40
CA LYS A 283 7.39 -12.10 -17.10
C LYS A 283 7.23 -13.48 -17.73
N SER A 284 6.03 -14.06 -17.66
CA SER A 284 5.75 -15.37 -18.26
C SER A 284 5.93 -15.33 -19.78
N ILE A 285 5.39 -14.32 -20.47
CA ILE A 285 5.54 -14.17 -21.92
C ILE A 285 7.01 -14.03 -22.32
N LEU A 286 7.77 -13.19 -21.61
CA LEU A 286 9.21 -13.06 -21.87
C LEU A 286 9.97 -14.35 -21.56
N GLN A 287 9.55 -15.14 -20.56
CA GLN A 287 10.16 -16.44 -20.26
C GLN A 287 9.90 -17.45 -21.38
N GLU A 288 8.65 -17.56 -21.86
CA GLU A 288 8.31 -18.44 -22.99
C GLU A 288 9.01 -17.99 -24.28
N ALA A 289 9.20 -16.68 -24.46
CA ALA A 289 9.96 -16.12 -25.58
C ALA A 289 11.40 -16.60 -25.61
N VAL A 290 12.09 -16.62 -24.47
CA VAL A 290 13.51 -17.02 -24.39
C VAL A 290 13.71 -18.54 -24.28
N GLN A 291 12.62 -19.30 -24.20
CA GLN A 291 12.61 -20.77 -24.19
C GLN A 291 12.26 -21.37 -25.56
N GLY A 292 11.99 -20.55 -26.58
CA GLY A 292 11.55 -21.02 -27.89
C GLY A 292 10.13 -21.61 -27.92
N LYS A 293 9.29 -21.19 -26.98
CA LYS A 293 7.90 -21.68 -26.83
C LYS A 293 6.85 -20.65 -27.23
N LEU A 294 7.23 -19.39 -27.41
CA LEU A 294 6.29 -18.32 -27.75
C LEU A 294 5.79 -18.41 -29.20
N VAL A 295 6.61 -18.91 -30.11
CA VAL A 295 6.27 -19.08 -31.53
C VAL A 295 6.64 -20.50 -32.00
N PRO A 296 5.99 -21.04 -33.05
CA PRO A 296 6.38 -22.32 -33.63
C PRO A 296 7.81 -22.30 -34.17
N GLN A 297 8.53 -23.41 -34.00
CA GLN A 297 9.83 -23.66 -34.61
C GLN A 297 9.66 -23.91 -36.12
N ASP A 298 10.58 -23.40 -36.93
CA ASP A 298 10.60 -23.58 -38.38
C ASP A 298 11.85 -24.39 -38.78
N PRO A 299 11.71 -25.63 -39.30
CA PRO A 299 12.84 -26.45 -39.74
C PRO A 299 13.66 -25.86 -40.88
N ASP A 300 13.09 -24.93 -41.67
CA ASP A 300 13.76 -24.30 -42.80
C ASP A 300 14.61 -23.08 -42.39
N ASP A 301 14.51 -22.65 -41.12
CA ASP A 301 15.35 -21.57 -40.60
C ASP A 301 16.82 -22.01 -40.48
N GLU A 302 17.74 -21.08 -40.81
CA GLU A 302 19.17 -21.26 -40.54
C GLU A 302 19.40 -21.44 -39.03
N PRO A 303 19.98 -22.58 -38.58
CA PRO A 303 20.22 -22.82 -37.16
C PRO A 303 21.09 -21.73 -36.51
N ALA A 304 20.83 -21.44 -35.24
CA ALA A 304 21.58 -20.45 -34.47
C ALA A 304 23.09 -20.75 -34.39
N SER A 305 23.49 -22.02 -34.54
CA SER A 305 24.90 -22.41 -34.62
C SER A 305 25.62 -21.75 -35.81
N VAL A 306 24.99 -21.73 -36.98
CA VAL A 306 25.52 -21.09 -38.20
C VAL A 306 25.56 -19.57 -38.03
N LEU A 307 24.52 -18.99 -37.42
CA LEU A 307 24.51 -17.57 -37.07
C LEU A 307 25.69 -17.19 -36.16
N LEU A 308 25.93 -17.97 -35.10
CA LEU A 308 27.05 -17.74 -34.18
C LEU A 308 28.41 -17.92 -34.86
N GLU A 309 28.55 -18.85 -35.80
CA GLU A 309 29.76 -18.98 -36.63
C GLU A 309 30.03 -17.73 -37.47
N ARG A 310 28.99 -17.15 -38.10
CA ARG A 310 29.10 -15.89 -38.86
C ARG A 310 29.52 -14.72 -37.96
N ILE A 311 28.94 -14.61 -36.77
CA ILE A 311 29.31 -13.59 -35.78
C ILE A 311 30.79 -13.73 -35.39
N ARG A 312 31.25 -14.96 -35.13
CA ARG A 312 32.68 -15.22 -34.82
C ARG A 312 33.60 -14.87 -35.98
N ALA A 313 33.25 -15.26 -37.20
CA ALA A 313 34.04 -14.96 -38.39
C ALA A 313 34.17 -13.45 -38.62
N GLU A 314 33.07 -12.70 -38.48
CA GLU A 314 33.06 -11.23 -38.58
C GLU A 314 33.94 -10.60 -37.49
N LYS A 315 33.80 -11.08 -36.23
CA LYS A 315 34.62 -10.60 -35.11
C LYS A 315 36.11 -10.85 -35.37
N GLN A 316 36.49 -12.03 -35.87
CA GLN A 316 37.87 -12.33 -36.25
C GLN A 316 38.38 -11.44 -37.38
N ALA A 317 37.56 -11.14 -38.40
CA ALA A 317 37.91 -10.24 -39.48
C ALA A 317 38.17 -8.81 -38.96
N LEU A 318 37.33 -8.31 -38.06
CA LEU A 318 37.48 -7.00 -37.43
C LEU A 318 38.71 -6.92 -36.51
N ILE A 319 39.04 -8.00 -35.78
CA ILE A 319 40.26 -8.12 -34.98
C ILE A 319 41.50 -8.06 -35.90
N LYS A 320 41.49 -8.82 -37.00
CA LYS A 320 42.59 -8.84 -37.98
C LYS A 320 42.78 -7.47 -38.64
N ALA A 321 41.69 -6.74 -38.88
CA ALA A 321 41.71 -5.38 -39.38
C ALA A 321 42.08 -4.31 -38.32
N GLY A 322 42.29 -4.71 -37.05
CA GLY A 322 42.63 -3.80 -35.95
C GLY A 322 41.48 -2.88 -35.50
N LYS A 323 40.25 -3.14 -35.94
CA LYS A 323 39.06 -2.32 -35.61
C LYS A 323 38.52 -2.60 -34.22
N ILE A 324 38.69 -3.83 -33.73
CA ILE A 324 38.30 -4.24 -32.37
C ILE A 324 39.45 -4.98 -31.68
N LYS A 325 39.44 -5.00 -30.35
CA LYS A 325 40.44 -5.72 -29.56
C LYS A 325 40.11 -7.21 -29.54
N LYS A 326 41.17 -8.04 -29.52
CA LYS A 326 41.01 -9.48 -29.30
C LYS A 326 40.57 -9.75 -27.86
N ASP A 327 39.60 -10.63 -27.70
CA ASP A 327 39.20 -11.10 -26.38
C ASP A 327 40.33 -11.87 -25.69
N LYS A 328 40.30 -11.88 -24.35
CA LYS A 328 41.31 -12.58 -23.56
C LYS A 328 41.19 -14.11 -23.69
N HIS A 329 39.96 -14.59 -23.83
CA HIS A 329 39.60 -15.99 -23.94
C HIS A 329 38.51 -16.13 -25.00
N GLU A 330 38.57 -17.20 -25.80
CA GLU A 330 37.49 -17.55 -26.73
C GLU A 330 36.60 -18.60 -26.06
N SER A 331 35.29 -18.33 -25.94
CA SER A 331 34.30 -19.25 -25.40
C SER A 331 33.31 -19.69 -26.48
N VAL A 332 33.00 -20.98 -26.50
CA VAL A 332 32.00 -21.57 -27.37
C VAL A 332 31.18 -22.56 -26.56
N ILE A 333 29.87 -22.36 -26.50
CA ILE A 333 28.96 -23.36 -25.92
C ILE A 333 28.43 -24.25 -27.03
N VAL A 334 28.56 -25.57 -26.84
CA VAL A 334 28.02 -26.61 -27.72
C VAL A 334 27.09 -27.52 -26.92
N THR A 335 26.05 -28.03 -27.56
CA THR A 335 25.14 -29.00 -26.94
C THR A 335 25.28 -30.33 -27.65
N ARG A 336 25.58 -31.39 -26.91
CA ARG A 336 25.66 -32.78 -27.42
C ARG A 336 24.74 -33.65 -26.59
N ASP A 337 23.84 -34.39 -27.23
CA ASP A 337 22.83 -35.22 -26.55
C ASP A 337 22.07 -34.45 -25.46
N LYS A 338 21.68 -33.20 -25.75
CA LYS A 338 21.02 -32.24 -24.83
C LYS A 338 21.87 -31.77 -23.63
N ILE A 339 23.15 -32.14 -23.58
CA ILE A 339 24.06 -31.73 -22.52
C ILE A 339 24.91 -30.55 -23.02
N PRO A 340 24.91 -29.40 -22.31
CA PRO A 340 25.69 -28.24 -22.69
C PRO A 340 27.13 -28.32 -22.15
N TYR A 341 28.08 -28.02 -23.03
CA TYR A 341 29.52 -27.92 -22.74
C TYR A 341 30.05 -26.57 -23.20
N GLU A 342 30.87 -25.94 -22.37
CA GLU A 342 31.57 -24.70 -22.71
C GLU A 342 33.04 -25.01 -23.00
N ILE A 343 33.51 -24.64 -24.19
CA ILE A 343 34.89 -24.80 -24.64
C ILE A 343 35.58 -23.44 -24.50
N ILE A 344 36.53 -23.34 -23.57
CA ILE A 344 37.30 -22.12 -23.32
C ILE A 344 38.75 -22.40 -23.68
N ASP A 345 39.29 -21.69 -24.67
CA ASP A 345 40.66 -21.87 -25.17
C ASP A 345 41.01 -23.35 -25.46
N GLY A 346 40.05 -24.09 -26.03
CA GLY A 346 40.18 -25.51 -26.36
C GLY A 346 40.00 -26.48 -25.19
N LYS A 347 39.72 -26.00 -23.97
CA LYS A 347 39.39 -26.84 -22.82
C LYS A 347 37.88 -26.91 -22.62
N GLU A 348 37.35 -28.12 -22.67
CA GLU A 348 35.92 -28.39 -22.49
C GLU A 348 35.55 -28.47 -21.00
N ARG A 349 34.45 -27.83 -20.63
CA ARG A 349 33.85 -27.85 -19.29
C ARG A 349 32.36 -28.15 -19.38
N TYR A 350 31.90 -29.07 -18.54
CA TYR A 350 30.47 -29.37 -18.35
C TYR A 350 29.76 -28.21 -17.62
N ILE A 351 28.62 -27.74 -18.16
CA ILE A 351 27.88 -26.58 -17.63
C ILE A 351 26.37 -26.82 -17.46
N ALA A 352 25.91 -28.08 -17.35
CA ALA A 352 24.47 -28.36 -17.24
C ALA A 352 23.81 -27.69 -16.02
N ASP A 353 24.54 -27.52 -14.91
CA ASP A 353 24.03 -26.84 -13.71
C ASP A 353 23.84 -25.32 -13.91
N GLU A 354 24.44 -24.74 -14.96
CA GLU A 354 24.28 -23.32 -15.30
C GLU A 354 23.12 -23.07 -16.28
N VAL A 355 22.64 -24.11 -16.96
CA VAL A 355 21.57 -24.02 -17.97
C VAL A 355 20.21 -24.29 -17.32
N PRO A 356 19.28 -23.31 -17.28
CA PRO A 356 18.05 -23.44 -16.50
C PRO A 356 16.94 -24.24 -17.20
N PHE A 357 17.06 -24.53 -18.50
CA PHE A 357 16.06 -25.27 -19.28
C PHE A 357 16.66 -25.80 -20.60
N GLU A 358 15.99 -26.80 -21.19
CA GLU A 358 16.31 -27.28 -22.54
C GLU A 358 15.88 -26.28 -23.62
N LEU A 359 16.70 -26.13 -24.66
CA LEU A 359 16.40 -25.30 -25.84
C LEU A 359 15.91 -26.16 -27.01
N PRO A 360 15.18 -25.56 -27.98
CA PRO A 360 14.95 -26.18 -29.28
C PRO A 360 16.26 -26.53 -30.00
N GLU A 361 16.23 -27.53 -30.87
CA GLU A 361 17.43 -28.02 -31.58
C GLU A 361 18.08 -26.94 -32.47
N SER A 362 17.28 -26.02 -33.02
CA SER A 362 17.74 -24.90 -33.84
C SER A 362 18.39 -23.77 -33.04
N TRP A 363 18.30 -23.79 -31.71
CA TRP A 363 18.80 -22.72 -30.83
C TRP A 363 20.15 -23.07 -30.22
N CYS A 364 20.86 -22.05 -29.75
CA CYS A 364 22.14 -22.23 -29.07
C CYS A 364 22.22 -21.38 -27.79
N TRP A 365 22.84 -21.95 -26.76
CA TRP A 365 23.35 -21.17 -25.64
C TRP A 365 24.62 -20.42 -26.06
N CYS A 366 24.83 -19.22 -25.56
CA CYS A 366 26.13 -18.53 -25.64
C CYS A 366 26.31 -17.58 -24.46
N ARG A 367 27.52 -17.05 -24.27
CA ARG A 367 27.73 -15.92 -23.36
C ARG A 367 27.42 -14.62 -24.08
N LEU A 368 26.86 -13.64 -23.37
CA LEU A 368 26.54 -12.33 -23.94
C LEU A 368 27.77 -11.68 -24.57
N GLY A 369 28.95 -11.80 -23.96
CA GLY A 369 30.20 -11.25 -24.50
C GLY A 369 30.62 -11.85 -25.85
N ASP A 370 30.25 -13.10 -26.14
CA ASP A 370 30.65 -13.79 -27.37
C ASP A 370 30.01 -13.17 -28.61
N ILE A 371 28.79 -12.62 -28.46
CA ILE A 371 28.03 -11.99 -29.54
C ILE A 371 28.27 -10.47 -29.67
N LEU A 372 29.03 -9.88 -28.75
CA LEU A 372 29.34 -8.45 -28.77
C LEU A 372 30.65 -8.17 -29.52
N LEU A 373 30.64 -7.12 -30.32
CA LEU A 373 31.82 -6.50 -30.92
C LEU A 373 32.55 -5.60 -29.93
N LYS A 374 31.81 -4.99 -28.98
CA LYS A 374 32.36 -4.14 -27.93
C LYS A 374 31.44 -4.16 -26.70
N LEU A 375 32.04 -4.40 -25.53
CA LEU A 375 31.43 -4.18 -24.23
C LEU A 375 32.31 -3.21 -23.44
N THR A 376 31.80 -2.02 -23.16
CA THR A 376 32.49 -1.00 -22.35
C THR A 376 31.49 -0.25 -21.49
N ASP A 377 31.97 0.54 -20.55
CA ASP A 377 31.19 1.55 -19.84
C ASP A 377 31.70 2.97 -20.14
N GLY A 378 30.92 3.95 -19.67
CA GLY A 378 31.29 5.36 -19.71
C GLY A 378 32.47 5.73 -18.82
N THR A 379 32.74 7.04 -18.70
CA THR A 379 33.88 7.54 -17.90
C THR A 379 33.68 7.28 -16.40
N HIS A 380 34.79 6.93 -15.73
CA HIS A 380 34.85 6.69 -14.28
C HIS A 380 35.15 7.97 -13.49
N SER A 381 35.61 9.01 -14.18
CA SER A 381 35.86 10.33 -13.60
C SER A 381 34.68 11.25 -13.91
N THR A 382 34.24 12.02 -12.91
CA THR A 382 33.20 13.03 -13.12
C THR A 382 33.73 14.12 -14.07
N PRO A 383 33.09 14.34 -15.23
CA PRO A 383 33.52 15.36 -16.19
C PRO A 383 33.17 16.78 -15.71
N LYS A 384 33.69 17.79 -16.39
CA LYS A 384 33.34 19.19 -16.10
C LYS A 384 32.00 19.55 -16.75
N TYR A 385 30.98 19.67 -15.91
CA TYR A 385 29.64 20.02 -16.40
C TYR A 385 29.55 21.46 -16.90
N THR A 386 28.83 21.64 -17.99
CA THR A 386 28.53 22.92 -18.62
C THR A 386 27.01 23.14 -18.66
N GLU A 387 26.57 24.41 -18.77
CA GLU A 387 25.14 24.72 -18.92
C GLU A 387 24.58 24.28 -20.29
N LYS A 388 25.43 24.29 -21.32
CA LYS A 388 25.13 23.86 -22.70
C LYS A 388 26.26 22.99 -23.22
N GLY A 389 25.98 22.12 -24.17
CA GLY A 389 26.98 21.26 -24.80
C GLY A 389 26.39 19.90 -25.19
N VAL A 390 27.23 18.88 -25.20
CA VAL A 390 26.83 17.52 -25.53
C VAL A 390 26.23 16.83 -24.30
N PRO A 391 25.06 16.16 -24.42
CA PRO A 391 24.46 15.42 -23.32
C PRO A 391 25.39 14.40 -22.67
N PHE A 392 25.31 14.32 -21.35
CA PHE A 392 26.03 13.38 -20.51
C PHE A 392 25.05 12.52 -19.73
N ILE A 393 24.97 11.25 -20.12
CA ILE A 393 23.93 10.29 -19.73
C ILE A 393 24.44 9.38 -18.63
N SER A 394 23.64 9.25 -17.58
CA SER A 394 23.89 8.39 -16.42
C SER A 394 22.71 7.46 -16.17
N VAL A 395 22.78 6.62 -15.14
CA VAL A 395 21.70 5.68 -14.83
C VAL A 395 20.34 6.36 -14.65
N LYS A 396 20.29 7.58 -14.11
CA LYS A 396 19.02 8.33 -13.92
C LYS A 396 18.29 8.62 -15.23
N ASP A 397 19.05 8.73 -16.32
CA ASP A 397 18.58 9.12 -17.65
C ASP A 397 18.16 7.89 -18.50
N VAL A 398 18.38 6.68 -17.97
CA VAL A 398 18.15 5.40 -18.67
C VAL A 398 17.27 4.44 -17.85
N SER A 399 17.23 4.59 -16.52
CA SER A 399 16.56 3.65 -15.60
C SER A 399 15.04 3.55 -15.77
N ALA A 400 14.43 4.45 -16.55
CA ALA A 400 13.01 4.36 -16.92
C ALA A 400 12.76 3.39 -18.10
N GLY A 401 13.78 2.72 -18.63
CA GLY A 401 13.67 1.84 -19.80
C GLY A 401 13.60 2.59 -21.13
N LYS A 402 13.97 3.88 -21.13
CA LYS A 402 14.08 4.74 -22.31
C LYS A 402 15.22 5.73 -22.10
N LEU A 403 15.76 6.27 -23.19
CA LEU A 403 16.77 7.31 -23.14
C LEU A 403 16.11 8.68 -22.95
N ASP A 404 16.39 9.37 -21.85
CA ASP A 404 15.82 10.67 -21.52
C ASP A 404 16.87 11.77 -21.51
N PHE A 405 16.69 12.78 -22.37
CA PHE A 405 17.58 13.94 -22.49
C PHE A 405 17.05 15.21 -21.82
N SER A 406 15.86 15.17 -21.21
CA SER A 406 15.17 16.37 -20.72
C SER A 406 15.87 17.05 -19.55
N ASN A 407 16.52 16.29 -18.67
CA ASN A 407 17.19 16.77 -17.47
C ASN A 407 18.60 16.14 -17.29
N CYS A 408 19.23 15.78 -18.41
CA CYS A 408 20.59 15.26 -18.40
C CYS A 408 21.60 16.41 -18.17
N LYS A 409 22.80 16.05 -17.72
CA LYS A 409 23.91 17.02 -17.63
C LYS A 409 24.52 17.23 -19.01
N HIS A 410 25.33 18.27 -19.18
CA HIS A 410 26.05 18.53 -20.42
C HIS A 410 27.55 18.66 -20.16
N ILE A 411 28.35 18.33 -21.17
CA ILE A 411 29.80 18.49 -21.19
C ILE A 411 30.22 19.24 -22.45
N SER A 412 31.45 19.77 -22.46
CA SER A 412 32.00 20.44 -23.64
C SER A 412 32.20 19.46 -24.82
N GLU A 413 32.17 19.96 -26.05
CA GLU A 413 32.46 19.15 -27.26
C GLU A 413 33.85 18.53 -27.24
N LYS A 414 34.83 19.25 -26.67
CA LYS A 414 36.19 18.74 -26.48
C LYS A 414 36.20 17.50 -25.58
N GLU A 415 35.59 17.61 -24.39
CA GLU A 415 35.52 16.50 -23.44
C GLU A 415 34.68 15.35 -24.00
N HIS A 416 33.59 15.63 -24.72
CA HIS A 416 32.83 14.62 -25.45
C HIS A 416 33.72 13.84 -26.42
N THR A 417 34.50 14.53 -27.26
CA THR A 417 35.35 13.90 -28.28
C THR A 417 36.34 12.92 -27.62
N GLU A 418 37.00 13.33 -26.54
CA GLU A 418 37.93 12.51 -25.76
C GLU A 418 37.23 11.27 -25.14
N LEU A 419 36.03 11.44 -24.58
CA LEU A 419 35.28 10.33 -23.97
C LEU A 419 34.68 9.37 -25.01
N TYR A 420 34.27 9.90 -26.15
CA TYR A 420 33.58 9.15 -27.21
C TYR A 420 34.50 8.16 -27.91
N GLU A 421 35.80 8.45 -28.03
CA GLU A 421 36.80 7.51 -28.56
C GLU A 421 36.76 6.14 -27.87
N ARG A 422 36.62 6.14 -26.54
CA ARG A 422 36.49 4.90 -25.76
C ARG A 422 35.08 4.34 -25.81
N CYS A 423 34.05 5.18 -25.68
CA CYS A 423 32.66 4.76 -25.55
C CYS A 423 31.79 5.54 -26.53
N ASN A 424 31.47 4.90 -27.67
CA ASN A 424 30.77 5.48 -28.82
C ASN A 424 29.39 4.82 -29.06
N PRO A 425 28.35 5.21 -28.31
CA PRO A 425 26.98 4.74 -28.58
C PRO A 425 26.51 5.24 -29.95
N GLU A 426 26.00 4.33 -30.77
CA GLU A 426 25.46 4.59 -32.10
C GLU A 426 24.04 4.07 -32.20
N PHE A 427 23.29 4.55 -33.20
CA PHE A 427 21.92 4.12 -33.44
C PHE A 427 21.83 2.59 -33.52
N GLY A 428 20.88 2.02 -32.78
CA GLY A 428 20.58 0.60 -32.70
C GLY A 428 21.42 -0.21 -31.69
N ASP A 429 22.48 0.39 -31.10
CA ASP A 429 23.20 -0.23 -29.98
C ASP A 429 22.31 -0.37 -28.73
N ILE A 430 22.75 -1.18 -27.77
CA ILE A 430 22.08 -1.32 -26.47
C ILE A 430 22.90 -0.66 -25.38
N LEU A 431 22.25 0.21 -24.61
CA LEU A 431 22.72 0.69 -23.31
C LEU A 431 22.18 -0.22 -22.21
N LEU A 432 23.00 -0.52 -21.20
CA LEU A 432 22.60 -1.36 -20.07
C LEU A 432 22.97 -0.68 -18.75
N THR A 433 21.99 -0.47 -17.87
CA THR A 433 22.28 0.09 -16.55
C THR A 433 23.04 -0.92 -15.69
N LYS A 434 24.12 -0.48 -15.06
CA LYS A 434 25.01 -1.39 -14.32
C LYS A 434 25.42 -0.94 -12.92
N VAL A 435 25.22 0.32 -12.54
CA VAL A 435 25.45 0.82 -11.17
C VAL A 435 24.16 1.42 -10.61
N GLY A 436 23.82 1.10 -9.37
CA GLY A 436 22.59 1.53 -8.72
C GLY A 436 21.42 0.66 -9.15
N THR A 437 20.65 1.14 -10.13
CA THR A 437 19.61 0.33 -10.79
C THR A 437 20.27 -0.48 -11.88
N THR A 438 20.34 -1.79 -11.74
CA THR A 438 21.08 -2.69 -12.65
C THR A 438 20.14 -3.51 -13.53
N GLY A 439 20.56 -3.81 -14.75
CA GLY A 439 19.89 -4.77 -15.62
C GLY A 439 18.80 -4.19 -16.53
N ILE A 440 18.69 -2.86 -16.66
CA ILE A 440 17.72 -2.24 -17.56
C ILE A 440 18.39 -1.96 -18.92
N PRO A 441 17.99 -2.65 -19.99
CA PRO A 441 18.49 -2.39 -21.33
C PRO A 441 17.65 -1.30 -22.03
N VAL A 442 18.28 -0.49 -22.87
CA VAL A 442 17.65 0.56 -23.70
C VAL A 442 18.32 0.58 -25.06
N ILE A 443 17.53 0.58 -26.14
CA ILE A 443 18.05 0.76 -27.50
C ILE A 443 18.37 2.24 -27.72
N VAL A 444 19.50 2.54 -28.34
CA VAL A 444 19.82 3.88 -28.83
C VAL A 444 18.99 4.13 -30.09
N ASP A 445 17.92 4.90 -29.97
CA ASP A 445 16.96 5.20 -31.05
C ASP A 445 17.09 6.64 -31.59
N THR A 446 18.28 7.23 -31.43
CA THR A 446 18.56 8.62 -31.81
C THR A 446 19.93 8.76 -32.44
N ASP A 447 20.06 9.70 -33.38
CA ASP A 447 21.34 10.13 -33.95
C ASP A 447 22.02 11.23 -33.12
N LYS A 448 21.39 11.69 -32.04
CA LYS A 448 21.96 12.72 -31.16
C LYS A 448 23.22 12.18 -30.50
N GLN A 449 24.32 12.90 -30.58
CA GLN A 449 25.56 12.55 -29.89
C GLN A 449 25.41 12.73 -28.37
N PHE A 450 25.99 11.81 -27.60
CA PHE A 450 26.07 11.88 -26.15
C PHE A 450 27.25 11.07 -25.61
N SER A 451 27.64 11.33 -24.36
CA SER A 451 28.62 10.52 -23.63
C SER A 451 28.01 9.86 -22.41
N LEU A 452 28.54 8.70 -22.02
CA LEU A 452 28.04 7.93 -20.89
C LEU A 452 28.89 8.13 -19.63
N PHE A 453 28.26 8.03 -18.48
CA PHE A 453 28.93 7.82 -17.19
C PHE A 453 29.15 6.32 -16.91
N VAL A 454 30.07 6.00 -16.00
CA VAL A 454 30.38 4.62 -15.56
C VAL A 454 29.15 3.82 -15.11
N SER A 455 28.04 4.45 -14.76
CA SER A 455 26.82 3.75 -14.35
C SER A 455 26.10 3.02 -15.50
N VAL A 456 26.48 3.27 -16.75
CA VAL A 456 25.84 2.70 -17.96
C VAL A 456 26.89 1.99 -18.81
N ALA A 457 26.59 0.76 -19.22
CA ALA A 457 27.36 -0.01 -20.18
C ALA A 457 26.83 0.18 -21.61
N LEU A 458 27.72 0.09 -22.58
CA LEU A 458 27.45 0.07 -24.01
C LEU A 458 27.73 -1.34 -24.53
N LEU A 459 26.73 -1.93 -25.19
CA LEU A 459 26.77 -3.22 -25.86
C LEU A 459 26.66 -2.97 -27.37
N LYS A 460 27.77 -3.11 -28.11
CA LYS A 460 27.78 -3.05 -29.57
C LYS A 460 27.86 -4.45 -30.14
N PHE A 461 27.08 -4.73 -31.17
CA PHE A 461 27.01 -6.01 -31.88
C PHE A 461 26.75 -5.77 -33.37
N ASN A 462 26.89 -6.81 -34.20
CA ASN A 462 26.54 -6.70 -35.61
C ASN A 462 25.00 -6.73 -35.76
N GLN A 463 24.41 -5.59 -36.07
CA GLN A 463 22.95 -5.42 -36.19
C GLN A 463 22.36 -6.09 -37.45
N GLU A 464 23.17 -6.50 -38.42
CA GLU A 464 22.71 -7.29 -39.58
C GLU A 464 22.59 -8.78 -39.24
N LEU A 465 23.33 -9.24 -38.23
CA LEU A 465 23.32 -10.64 -37.79
C LEU A 465 22.40 -10.86 -36.58
N LEU A 466 22.15 -9.83 -35.78
CA LEU A 466 21.36 -9.92 -34.55
C LEU A 466 20.30 -8.84 -34.47
N TYR A 467 19.09 -9.23 -34.11
CA TYR A 467 18.01 -8.27 -33.97
C TYR A 467 18.05 -7.59 -32.59
N ASN A 468 18.29 -6.29 -32.58
CA ASN A 468 18.45 -5.50 -31.35
C ASN A 468 17.24 -5.60 -30.40
N LYS A 469 16.01 -5.61 -30.91
CA LYS A 469 14.80 -5.78 -30.10
C LYS A 469 14.72 -7.16 -29.44
N TYR A 470 15.18 -8.21 -30.11
CA TYR A 470 15.26 -9.52 -29.50
C TYR A 470 16.23 -9.50 -28.31
N LEU A 471 17.42 -8.91 -28.48
CA LEU A 471 18.39 -8.76 -27.38
C LEU A 471 17.83 -7.90 -26.23
N LEU A 472 17.09 -6.82 -26.54
CA LEU A 472 16.40 -6.02 -25.54
C LEU A 472 15.44 -6.86 -24.69
N TYR A 473 14.61 -7.71 -25.32
CA TYR A 473 13.68 -8.59 -24.61
C TYR A 473 14.37 -9.75 -23.91
N MET A 474 15.44 -10.31 -24.49
CA MET A 474 16.29 -11.32 -23.84
C MET A 474 16.87 -10.78 -22.54
N ILE A 475 17.45 -9.57 -22.55
CA ILE A 475 18.01 -8.96 -21.35
C ILE A 475 16.91 -8.64 -20.32
N ASN A 476 15.72 -8.23 -20.76
CA ASN A 476 14.56 -8.02 -19.88
C ASN A 476 13.90 -9.32 -19.36
N SER A 477 14.25 -10.48 -19.91
CA SER A 477 13.62 -11.75 -19.53
C SER A 477 13.98 -12.18 -18.10
N PRO A 478 13.13 -12.99 -17.44
CA PRO A 478 13.45 -13.51 -16.11
C PRO A 478 14.78 -14.26 -16.06
N LEU A 479 15.18 -14.94 -17.15
CA LEU A 479 16.48 -15.60 -17.30
C LEU A 479 17.66 -14.66 -17.03
N VAL A 480 17.69 -13.51 -17.69
CA VAL A 480 18.82 -12.56 -17.55
C VAL A 480 18.68 -11.71 -16.29
N GLN A 481 17.46 -11.29 -15.94
CA GLN A 481 17.22 -10.51 -14.73
C GLN A 481 17.61 -11.27 -13.44
N LYS A 482 17.43 -12.60 -13.42
CA LYS A 482 17.88 -13.45 -12.32
C LYS A 482 19.41 -13.42 -12.20
N GLN A 483 20.12 -13.63 -13.30
CA GLN A 483 21.59 -13.59 -13.34
C GLN A 483 22.13 -12.21 -12.94
N ALA A 484 21.49 -11.12 -13.41
CA ALA A 484 21.83 -9.76 -13.02
C ALA A 484 21.70 -9.56 -11.50
N THR A 485 20.61 -10.05 -10.92
CA THR A 485 20.33 -9.94 -9.48
C THR A 485 21.33 -10.76 -8.65
N GLU A 486 21.67 -11.97 -9.09
CA GLU A 486 22.63 -12.83 -8.40
C GLU A 486 24.05 -12.24 -8.39
N ASN A 487 24.46 -11.62 -9.49
CA ASN A 487 25.77 -10.99 -9.64
C ASN A 487 25.87 -9.57 -9.03
N THR A 488 24.80 -9.06 -8.41
CA THR A 488 24.77 -7.71 -7.80
C THR A 488 24.46 -7.72 -6.30
N LYS A 489 24.47 -8.90 -5.66
CA LYS A 489 24.20 -9.06 -4.21
C LYS A 489 25.29 -8.37 -3.36
N GLY A 490 24.92 -7.30 -2.65
CA GLY A 490 25.77 -6.61 -1.66
C GLY A 490 25.15 -5.31 -1.14
N VAL A 491 25.29 -5.02 0.16
CA VAL A 491 24.62 -3.89 0.86
C VAL A 491 25.22 -2.52 0.49
N GLY A 492 26.47 -2.46 0.04
CA GLY A 492 27.21 -1.19 -0.13
C GLY A 492 27.18 -0.56 -1.52
N ASN A 493 27.14 -1.35 -2.61
CA ASN A 493 27.12 -0.80 -3.98
C ASN A 493 26.63 -1.85 -5.01
N LYS A 494 25.38 -1.75 -5.46
CA LYS A 494 24.83 -2.62 -6.53
C LYS A 494 25.53 -2.30 -7.85
N ASN A 495 26.49 -3.13 -8.24
CA ASN A 495 27.27 -2.95 -9.47
C ASN A 495 27.37 -4.27 -10.22
N TRP A 496 26.79 -4.35 -11.42
CA TRP A 496 26.95 -5.48 -12.32
C TRP A 496 28.23 -5.28 -13.12
N VAL A 497 29.30 -5.96 -12.69
CA VAL A 497 30.64 -5.73 -13.25
C VAL A 497 30.74 -6.24 -14.70
N MET A 498 31.60 -5.62 -15.51
CA MET A 498 31.75 -5.93 -16.96
C MET A 498 31.97 -7.41 -17.26
N ARG A 499 32.79 -8.09 -16.44
CA ARG A 499 33.06 -9.52 -16.59
C ARG A 499 31.79 -10.36 -16.45
N ASP A 500 30.96 -10.03 -15.47
CA ASP A 500 29.77 -10.81 -15.17
C ASP A 500 28.65 -10.48 -16.17
N ILE A 501 28.61 -9.26 -16.72
CA ILE A 501 27.78 -8.93 -17.90
C ILE A 501 28.22 -9.79 -19.09
N ALA A 502 29.52 -9.81 -19.41
CA ALA A 502 30.06 -10.61 -20.52
C ALA A 502 29.73 -12.11 -20.38
N ASN A 503 29.81 -12.65 -19.15
CA ASN A 503 29.56 -14.07 -18.87
C ASN A 503 28.09 -14.42 -18.67
N THR A 504 27.16 -13.48 -18.88
CA THR A 504 25.71 -13.75 -18.79
C THR A 504 25.34 -14.79 -19.83
N LEU A 505 24.69 -15.87 -19.40
CA LEU A 505 24.21 -16.92 -20.26
C LEU A 505 22.90 -16.49 -20.95
N ILE A 506 22.85 -16.57 -22.27
CA ILE A 506 21.69 -16.20 -23.08
C ILE A 506 21.39 -17.26 -24.13
N ALA A 507 20.13 -17.32 -24.56
CA ALA A 507 19.67 -18.23 -25.61
C ALA A 507 19.52 -17.48 -26.95
N ILE A 508 20.13 -17.99 -28.01
CA ILE A 508 20.11 -17.39 -29.34
C ILE A 508 19.30 -18.29 -30.29
N PRO A 509 18.20 -17.78 -30.90
CA PRO A 509 17.46 -18.42 -31.97
C PRO A 509 18.09 -18.10 -33.33
N PRO A 510 17.66 -18.81 -34.40
CA PRO A 510 17.74 -18.32 -35.77
C PRO A 510 17.31 -16.85 -35.92
N LEU A 511 17.97 -16.09 -36.80
CA LEU A 511 17.66 -14.67 -36.99
C LEU A 511 16.20 -14.46 -37.44
N ALA A 512 15.69 -15.31 -38.34
CA ALA A 512 14.30 -15.25 -38.77
C ALA A 512 13.33 -15.43 -37.59
N GLU A 513 13.62 -16.38 -36.70
CA GLU A 513 12.82 -16.61 -35.50
C GLU A 513 12.90 -15.45 -34.50
N GLN A 514 14.05 -14.79 -34.34
CA GLN A 514 14.17 -13.57 -33.51
C GLN A 514 13.13 -12.51 -33.92
N HIS A 515 12.93 -12.30 -35.22
CA HIS A 515 11.90 -11.38 -35.72
C HIS A 515 10.49 -11.86 -35.40
N ARG A 516 10.19 -13.16 -35.57
CA ARG A 516 8.87 -13.73 -35.24
C ARG A 516 8.55 -13.61 -33.74
N ILE A 517 9.52 -13.89 -32.88
CA ILE A 517 9.40 -13.74 -31.41
C ILE A 517 9.09 -12.30 -31.06
N VAL A 518 9.88 -11.34 -31.56
CA VAL A 518 9.68 -9.92 -31.27
C VAL A 518 8.30 -9.44 -31.74
N ALA A 519 7.90 -9.81 -32.95
CA ALA A 519 6.57 -9.47 -33.47
C ALA A 519 5.47 -9.97 -32.53
N LYS A 520 5.60 -11.20 -32.01
CA LYS A 520 4.63 -11.76 -31.06
C LYS A 520 4.65 -11.09 -29.70
N ILE A 521 5.83 -10.71 -29.18
CA ILE A 521 5.94 -9.94 -27.93
C ILE A 521 5.27 -8.57 -28.10
N GLU A 522 5.54 -7.86 -29.19
CA GLU A 522 4.97 -6.53 -29.47
C GLU A 522 3.46 -6.58 -29.74
N GLU A 523 2.92 -7.72 -30.19
CA GLU A 523 1.48 -7.98 -30.25
C GLU A 523 0.87 -8.15 -28.85
N LEU A 524 1.51 -8.92 -27.97
CA LEU A 524 0.94 -9.33 -26.69
C LEU A 524 1.09 -8.28 -25.57
N LEU A 525 2.24 -7.60 -25.47
CA LEU A 525 2.52 -6.68 -24.36
C LEU A 525 1.51 -5.51 -24.24
N PRO A 526 1.06 -4.87 -25.34
CA PRO A 526 0.04 -3.82 -25.26
C PRO A 526 -1.28 -4.32 -24.67
N VAL A 527 -1.68 -5.56 -24.98
CA VAL A 527 -2.92 -6.16 -24.46
C VAL A 527 -2.87 -6.29 -22.94
N ILE A 528 -1.72 -6.67 -22.38
CA ILE A 528 -1.53 -6.78 -20.92
C ILE A 528 -1.77 -5.43 -20.23
N SER A 529 -1.30 -4.34 -20.83
CA SER A 529 -1.48 -2.99 -20.25
C SER A 529 -2.94 -2.54 -20.18
N THR A 530 -3.83 -3.15 -20.98
CA THR A 530 -5.27 -2.88 -20.94
C THR A 530 -6.01 -3.68 -19.87
N ILE A 531 -5.45 -4.80 -19.41
CA ILE A 531 -6.02 -5.62 -18.32
C ILE A 531 -5.86 -4.93 -16.96
N SER A 532 -4.90 -4.00 -16.85
CA SER A 532 -4.64 -3.20 -15.64
C SER A 532 -5.63 -2.04 -15.40
N LYS A 533 -6.59 -1.82 -16.29
CA LYS A 533 -7.63 -0.79 -16.19
C LYS A 533 -8.99 -1.43 -15.98
#